data_AF-A0A3S3PW49-F1
#
_entry.id   AF-A0A3S3PW49-F1
#
_cell.length_a   1.000
_cell.length_b   1.000
_cell.length_c   1.000
_cell.angle_alpha   90.00
_cell.angle_beta   90.00
_cell.angle_gamma   90.00
#
_symmetry.space_group_name_H-M   'P 1'
#
loop_
_entity.id
_entity.type
_entity.pdbx_description
1 polymer ?
#
loop_
_entity_poly.entity_id
_entity_poly.type
_entity_poly.pdbx_seq_one_letter_code
_entity_poly.pdbx_strand_id
1 'polypeptide(L)'
;MEEWAEENLLTMLKPVEKSWQPHDFLPDPCSEDFLDRVMELQNRASDIPDDYYVCLVGDMITEEALPTYLSMVNSFDGVRDETGASLTPWAQWSRSWTAEEN
;
A
#
# COMPACT_ATOMS: atom_id res chain seq x y z
N MET A 1 -20.47 -10.51 13.76
CA MET A 1 -20.13 -10.84 12.35
C MET A 1 -18.66 -11.21 12.19
N GLU A 2 -17.98 -11.65 13.26
CA GLU A 2 -16.53 -11.94 13.19
C GLU A 2 -16.25 -13.17 12.33
N GLU A 3 -16.96 -14.28 12.56
CA GLU A 3 -16.85 -15.50 11.75
C GLU A 3 -17.10 -15.23 10.26
N TRP A 4 -18.11 -14.42 9.93
CA TRP A 4 -18.35 -14.01 8.55
C TRP A 4 -17.16 -13.24 7.96
N ALA A 5 -16.55 -12.32 8.70
CA ALA A 5 -15.40 -11.56 8.23
C ALA A 5 -14.16 -12.44 8.06
N GLU A 6 -13.95 -13.39 8.96
CA GLU A 6 -12.87 -14.37 8.84
C GLU A 6 -12.99 -15.19 7.55
N GLU A 7 -14.19 -15.70 7.25
CA GLU A 7 -14.41 -16.58 6.10
C GLU A 7 -14.50 -15.83 4.76
N ASN A 8 -15.00 -14.58 4.76
CA ASN A 8 -15.36 -13.88 3.52
C ASN A 8 -14.54 -12.62 3.25
N LEU A 9 -13.97 -11.99 4.28
CA LEU A 9 -13.19 -10.76 4.14
C LEU A 9 -11.69 -11.06 4.14
N LEU A 10 -11.19 -11.79 5.15
CA LEU A 10 -9.75 -12.09 5.25
C LEU A 10 -9.23 -12.92 4.07
N THR A 11 -10.10 -13.72 3.45
CA THR A 11 -9.76 -14.51 2.27
C THR A 11 -9.49 -13.67 1.02
N MET A 12 -9.83 -12.38 1.02
CA MET A 12 -9.50 -11.45 -0.07
C MET A 12 -8.10 -10.86 0.03
N LEU A 13 -7.44 -10.96 1.20
CA LEU A 13 -6.06 -10.49 1.39
C LEU A 13 -5.06 -11.41 0.69
N LYS A 14 -4.00 -10.83 0.12
CA LYS A 14 -2.93 -11.62 -0.45
C LYS A 14 -1.93 -12.00 0.64
N PRO A 15 -1.43 -13.25 0.67
CA PRO A 15 -0.30 -13.60 1.49
C PRO A 15 0.91 -12.73 1.12
N VAL A 16 1.64 -12.22 2.12
CA VAL A 16 2.82 -11.33 1.93
C VAL A 16 3.81 -11.88 0.92
N GLU A 17 4.13 -13.18 1.01
CA GLU A 17 5.06 -13.87 0.10
C GLU A 17 4.59 -13.95 -1.37
N LYS A 18 3.34 -13.58 -1.63
CA LYS A 18 2.74 -13.52 -2.98
C LYS A 18 2.40 -12.09 -3.39
N SER A 19 2.64 -11.10 -2.53
CA SER A 19 2.46 -9.69 -2.83
C SER A 19 3.72 -9.17 -3.52
N TRP A 20 3.51 -8.35 -4.56
CA TRP A 20 4.60 -7.60 -5.16
C TRP A 20 5.13 -6.58 -4.15
N GLN A 21 6.38 -6.17 -4.30
CA GLN A 21 7.04 -5.16 -3.48
C GLN A 21 7.49 -3.99 -4.36
N PRO A 22 7.60 -2.75 -3.84
CA PRO A 22 8.01 -1.59 -4.64
C PRO A 22 9.31 -1.79 -5.42
N HIS A 23 10.26 -2.53 -4.84
CA HIS A 23 11.52 -2.86 -5.49
C HIS A 23 11.38 -3.69 -6.77
N ASP A 24 10.29 -4.46 -6.93
CA ASP A 24 10.02 -5.22 -8.17
C ASP A 24 9.81 -4.29 -9.39
N PHE A 25 9.47 -3.02 -9.16
CA PHE A 25 9.18 -2.02 -10.20
C PHE A 25 10.18 -0.86 -10.26
N LEU A 26 11.19 -0.86 -9.37
CA LEU A 26 12.19 0.20 -9.29
C LEU A 26 13.56 -0.30 -9.74
N PRO A 27 14.45 0.60 -10.22
CA PRO A 27 15.84 0.24 -10.48
C PRO A 27 16.52 -0.35 -9.23
N ASP A 28 17.16 -1.51 -9.36
CA ASP A 28 17.84 -2.17 -8.25
C ASP A 28 19.14 -1.43 -7.87
N PRO A 29 19.24 -0.83 -6.67
CA PRO A 29 20.44 -0.10 -6.25
C PRO A 29 21.66 -1.00 -5.99
N CYS A 30 21.48 -2.32 -5.92
CA CYS A 30 22.57 -3.29 -5.76
C CYS A 30 23.15 -3.75 -7.11
N SER A 31 22.51 -3.41 -8.23
CA SER A 31 22.97 -3.80 -9.56
C SER A 31 24.05 -2.86 -10.10
N GLU A 32 24.98 -3.40 -10.91
CA GLU A 32 26.04 -2.62 -11.57
C GLU A 32 25.47 -1.60 -12.58
N ASP A 33 24.28 -1.86 -13.13
CA ASP A 33 23.60 -1.00 -14.11
C ASP A 33 22.60 -0.01 -13.47
N PHE A 34 22.56 0.12 -12.14
CA PHE A 34 21.58 0.95 -11.43
C PHE A 34 21.46 2.37 -12.01
N LEU A 35 22.59 3.05 -12.22
CA LEU A 35 22.61 4.43 -12.72
C LEU A 35 22.11 4.54 -14.16
N ASP A 36 22.39 3.54 -15.00
CA ASP A 36 21.89 3.50 -16.38
C ASP A 36 20.36 3.33 -16.39
N ARG A 37 19.83 2.47 -15.51
CA ARG A 37 18.38 2.25 -15.35
C ARG A 37 17.66 3.47 -14.76
N VAL A 38 18.29 4.19 -13.84
CA VAL A 38 17.79 5.49 -13.34
C VAL A 38 17.73 6.51 -14.48
N MET A 39 18.78 6.62 -15.29
CA MET A 39 18.82 7.52 -16.43
C MET A 39 17.76 7.17 -17.48
N GLU A 40 17.54 5.87 -17.76
CA GLU A 40 16.46 5.40 -18.64
C GLU A 40 15.06 5.78 -18.11
N LEU A 41 14.83 5.67 -16.79
CA LEU A 41 13.59 6.13 -16.16
C LEU A 41 13.39 7.63 -16.35
N GLN A 42 14.42 8.45 -16.09
CA GLN A 42 14.35 9.90 -16.23
C GLN A 42 14.12 10.34 -17.69
N ASN A 43 14.75 9.68 -18.65
CA ASN A 43 14.55 9.97 -20.08
C ASN A 43 13.13 9.64 -20.54
N ARG A 44 12.50 8.58 -20.02
CA ARG A 44 11.09 8.29 -20.32
C ARG A 44 10.16 9.30 -19.65
N ALA A 45 10.49 9.69 -18.43
CA ALA A 45 9.75 10.70 -17.66
C ALA A 45 9.74 12.08 -18.34
N SER A 46 10.80 12.47 -19.05
CA SER A 46 10.85 13.78 -19.73
C SER A 46 9.85 13.96 -20.87
N ASP A 47 9.31 12.86 -21.41
CA ASP A 47 8.30 12.88 -22.47
C ASP A 47 6.86 12.86 -21.93
N ILE A 48 6.68 12.79 -20.60
CA ILE A 48 5.37 12.76 -19.94
C ILE A 48 4.88 14.20 -19.69
N PRO A 49 3.65 14.57 -20.10
CA PRO A 49 3.12 15.93 -19.91
C PRO A 49 2.93 16.32 -18.43
N ASP A 50 3.08 17.61 -18.12
CA ASP A 50 2.87 18.15 -16.77
C ASP A 50 1.46 17.85 -16.22
N ASP A 51 0.43 17.90 -17.07
CA ASP A 51 -0.95 17.57 -16.67
C ASP A 51 -1.07 16.15 -16.08
N TYR A 52 -0.27 15.22 -16.59
CA TYR A 52 -0.19 13.86 -16.05
C TYR A 52 0.48 13.85 -14.67
N TYR A 53 1.58 14.60 -14.51
CA TYR A 53 2.28 14.71 -13.24
C TYR A 53 1.44 15.38 -12.15
N VAL A 54 0.58 16.35 -12.48
CA VAL A 54 -0.33 16.95 -11.51
C VAL A 54 -1.25 15.90 -10.89
N CYS A 55 -1.85 15.03 -11.72
CA CYS A 55 -2.68 13.93 -11.23
C CYS A 55 -1.85 12.91 -10.46
N LEU A 56 -0.72 12.44 -11.04
CA LEU A 56 0.11 11.41 -10.42
C LEU A 56 0.66 11.84 -9.04
N VAL A 57 1.08 13.10 -8.90
CA VAL A 57 1.54 13.64 -7.61
C VAL A 57 0.38 13.78 -6.63
N GLY A 58 -0.81 14.17 -7.10
CA GLY A 58 -2.01 14.18 -6.27
C GLY A 58 -2.38 12.80 -5.73
N ASP A 59 -2.30 11.77 -6.58
CA ASP A 59 -2.53 10.38 -6.20
C ASP A 59 -1.50 9.93 -5.16
N MET A 60 -0.21 10.14 -5.41
CA MET A 60 0.87 9.79 -4.47
C MET A 60 0.73 10.48 -3.11
N ILE A 61 0.38 11.77 -3.07
CA ILE A 61 0.15 12.50 -1.81
C ILE A 61 -1.02 11.89 -1.03
N THR A 62 -2.04 11.40 -1.75
CA THR A 62 -3.20 10.74 -1.15
C THR A 62 -2.76 9.42 -0.52
N GLU A 63 -2.00 8.58 -1.23
CA GLU A 63 -1.51 7.31 -0.69
C GLU A 63 -0.59 7.51 0.54
N GLU A 64 0.31 8.49 0.50
CA GLU A 64 1.21 8.83 1.62
C GLU A 64 0.45 9.29 2.89
N ALA A 65 -0.83 9.65 2.78
CA ALA A 65 -1.68 9.99 3.92
C ALA A 65 -2.24 8.76 4.67
N LEU A 66 -1.80 7.54 4.33
CA LEU A 66 -2.23 6.25 4.89
C LEU A 66 -2.42 6.20 6.41
N PRO A 67 -1.57 6.80 7.27
CA PRO A 67 -1.81 6.82 8.72
C PRO A 67 -3.17 7.45 9.10
N THR A 68 -3.67 8.40 8.31
CA THR A 68 -4.99 9.01 8.47
C THR A 68 -6.10 8.02 8.17
N TYR A 69 -5.95 7.19 7.13
CA TYR A 69 -6.96 6.21 6.74
C TYR A 69 -7.08 5.07 7.76
N LEU A 70 -5.96 4.54 8.24
CA LEU A 70 -6.00 3.56 9.34
C LEU A 70 -6.61 4.16 10.62
N SER A 71 -6.30 5.41 10.94
CA SER A 71 -6.90 6.10 12.08
C SER A 71 -8.43 6.25 11.93
N MET A 72 -8.90 6.53 10.70
CA MET A 72 -10.33 6.55 10.39
C MET A 72 -10.96 5.16 10.60
N VAL A 73 -10.37 4.09 10.07
CA VAL A 73 -10.87 2.72 10.26
C VAL A 73 -10.93 2.34 11.75
N ASN A 74 -9.90 2.70 12.52
CA ASN A 74 -9.86 2.47 13.97
C ASN A 74 -10.78 3.39 14.79
N SER A 75 -11.49 4.33 14.16
CA SER A 75 -12.53 5.11 14.82
C SER A 75 -13.92 4.45 14.75
N PHE A 76 -14.07 3.39 13.95
CA PHE A 76 -15.35 2.71 13.78
C PHE A 76 -15.63 1.73 14.93
N ASP A 77 -16.72 1.99 15.66
CA ASP A 77 -17.17 1.12 16.73
C ASP A 77 -17.50 -0.30 16.21
N GLY A 78 -17.06 -1.31 16.96
CA GLY A 78 -17.29 -2.72 16.64
C GLY A 78 -16.30 -3.36 15.66
N VAL A 79 -15.44 -2.57 15.00
CA VAL A 79 -14.38 -3.09 14.11
C VAL A 79 -12.98 -2.59 14.45
N ARG A 80 -12.86 -1.50 15.22
CA ARG A 80 -11.57 -0.93 15.62
C ARG A 80 -10.65 -1.92 16.34
N ASP A 81 -9.36 -1.73 16.15
CA ASP A 81 -8.33 -2.44 16.92
C ASP A 81 -8.12 -1.77 18.30
N GLU A 82 -8.59 -2.43 19.35
CA GLU A 82 -8.51 -1.92 20.74
C GLU A 82 -7.08 -1.93 21.31
N THR A 83 -6.17 -2.73 20.76
CA THR A 83 -4.82 -2.95 21.34
C THR A 83 -3.68 -2.62 20.38
N GLY A 84 -3.99 -2.38 19.10
CA GLY A 84 -3.01 -2.31 18.01
C GLY A 84 -2.50 -3.67 17.54
N ALA A 85 -2.98 -4.75 18.17
CA ALA A 85 -2.65 -6.14 17.82
C ALA A 85 -3.80 -7.09 18.15
N SER A 86 -5.05 -6.59 18.16
CA SER A 86 -6.22 -7.42 18.45
C SER A 86 -6.32 -8.58 17.46
N LEU A 87 -6.77 -9.73 17.96
CA LEU A 87 -6.94 -10.94 17.16
C LEU A 87 -8.31 -11.00 16.47
N THR A 88 -9.17 -9.99 16.62
CA THR A 88 -10.45 -9.95 15.90
C THR A 88 -10.19 -9.92 14.39
N PRO A 89 -11.02 -10.59 13.57
CA PRO A 89 -10.87 -10.56 12.11
C PRO A 89 -10.85 -9.14 11.53
N TRP A 90 -11.61 -8.21 12.13
CA TRP A 90 -11.61 -6.81 11.72
C TRP A 90 -10.27 -6.10 11.95
N ALA A 91 -9.64 -6.33 13.10
CA ALA A 91 -8.33 -5.76 13.41
C ALA A 91 -7.22 -6.40 12.57
N GLN A 92 -7.33 -7.70 12.28
CA GLN A 92 -6.42 -8.37 11.35
C GLN A 92 -6.55 -7.78 9.94
N TRP A 93 -7.78 -7.62 9.44
CA TRP A 93 -8.04 -6.97 8.16
C TRP A 93 -7.46 -5.55 8.11
N SER A 94 -7.76 -4.70 9.09
CA SER A 94 -7.29 -3.30 9.06
C SER A 94 -5.77 -3.19 9.02
N ARG A 95 -5.05 -4.04 9.78
CA ARG A 95 -3.59 -4.06 9.76
C ARG A 95 -3.02 -4.63 8.46
N SER A 96 -3.60 -5.72 7.95
CA SER A 96 -3.15 -6.33 6.69
C SER A 96 -3.44 -5.45 5.48
N TRP A 97 -4.62 -4.83 5.42
CA TRP A 97 -4.94 -3.84 4.39
C TRP A 97 -3.97 -2.67 4.44
N THR A 98 -3.69 -2.12 5.64
CA THR A 98 -2.69 -1.04 5.78
C THR A 98 -1.30 -1.50 5.34
N ALA A 99 -0.95 -2.77 5.55
CA ALA A 99 0.33 -3.30 5.09
C ALA A 99 0.38 -3.49 3.56
N GLU A 100 -0.76 -3.68 2.88
CA GLU A 100 -0.83 -3.72 1.41
C GLU A 100 -0.84 -2.31 0.78
N GLU A 101 -1.41 -1.32 1.45
CA GLU A 101 -1.48 0.09 0.98
C GLU A 101 -0.15 0.86 1.15
N ASN A 102 0.82 0.29 1.87
CA ASN A 102 2.12 0.92 2.14
C ASN A 102 3.22 0.40 1.20
#